data_AF-A0A7Y7D8T1-F1
#
_entry.id   AF-A0A7Y7D8T1-F1
#
_cell.length_a   1.000
_cell.length_b   1.000
_cell.length_c   1.000
_cell.angle_alpha   90.00
_cell.angle_beta   90.00
_cell.angle_gamma   90.00
#
_symmetry.space_group_name_H-M   'P 1'
#
loop_
_entity.id
_entity.type
_entity.pdbx_description
1 polymer ?
#
loop_
_entity_poly.entity_id
_entity_poly.type
_entity_poly.pdbx_seq_one_letter_code
_entity_poly.pdbx_strand_id
1 'polypeptide(L)'
;MAKQNFFIAGTDTDAGKTLVSTGILEWGNRQGLRTIGLKPVAAGCDETPEGLRNSDALLLQRAASVELSYDQVNPVALLPPIAPHIAAAQAGRSLSADRLAALCRGSMMKPADLLLVEGAGGWRVPLSNREMLSRLPQLLELPVILVVGMKLGCLNHALLTAEAIARDGLRLAGWVANRIDPGMSCYDENLATLKGLFRAPLLGEIPHLADPSAAAAADYLDLRPLHVPD
;
A
#
# COMPACT_ATOMS: atom_id res chain seq x y z
N MET A 1 -14.13 -7.72 12.43
CA MET A 1 -12.93 -6.95 12.08
C MET A 1 -11.78 -7.91 11.85
N ALA A 2 -10.92 -7.62 10.87
CA ALA A 2 -9.73 -8.44 10.67
C ALA A 2 -8.81 -8.35 11.88
N LYS A 3 -8.12 -9.45 12.19
CA LYS A 3 -7.22 -9.53 13.35
C LYS A 3 -6.01 -8.60 13.17
N GLN A 4 -5.52 -8.48 11.94
CA GLN A 4 -4.40 -7.63 11.58
C GLN A 4 -4.78 -6.70 10.42
N ASN A 5 -4.57 -5.40 10.61
CA ASN A 5 -4.90 -4.38 9.62
C ASN A 5 -3.67 -3.48 9.42
N PHE A 6 -3.24 -3.28 8.19
CA PHE A 6 -2.09 -2.44 7.87
C PHE A 6 -2.41 -1.44 6.77
N PHE A 7 -1.77 -0.28 6.84
CA PHE A 7 -1.73 0.66 5.73
C PHE A 7 -0.43 0.46 4.93
N ILE A 8 -0.54 0.30 3.61
CA ILE A 8 0.62 0.18 2.73
C ILE A 8 0.98 1.56 2.18
N ALA A 9 2.14 2.06 2.59
CA ALA A 9 2.73 3.29 2.09
C ALA A 9 3.92 2.98 1.18
N GLY A 10 4.22 3.87 0.23
CA GLY A 10 5.42 3.80 -0.60
C GLY A 10 6.30 5.01 -0.36
N THR A 11 7.60 4.84 -0.52
CA THR A 11 8.55 5.97 -0.52
C THR A 11 8.34 6.90 -1.71
N ASP A 12 7.70 6.41 -2.77
CA ASP A 12 7.43 7.13 -4.03
C ASP A 12 6.20 6.51 -4.73
N THR A 13 5.73 7.12 -5.82
CA THR A 13 4.63 6.61 -6.65
C THR A 13 4.96 5.21 -7.19
N ASP A 14 6.16 5.03 -7.75
CA ASP A 14 6.60 3.80 -8.41
C ASP A 14 7.49 2.91 -7.53
N ALA A 15 7.33 2.99 -6.20
CA ALA A 15 8.05 2.11 -5.28
C ALA A 15 7.63 0.62 -5.39
N GLY A 16 6.57 0.32 -6.15
CA GLY A 16 6.02 -1.03 -6.30
C GLY A 16 5.07 -1.45 -5.18
N LYS A 17 4.29 -0.50 -4.63
CA LYS A 17 3.29 -0.77 -3.58
C LYS A 17 2.37 -1.93 -3.95
N THR A 18 1.77 -1.90 -5.13
CA THR A 18 0.81 -2.92 -5.59
C THR A 18 1.43 -4.32 -5.65
N LEU A 19 2.66 -4.44 -6.14
CA LEU A 19 3.39 -5.72 -6.18
C LEU A 19 3.59 -6.26 -4.76
N VAL A 20 4.01 -5.40 -3.83
CA VAL A 20 4.18 -5.79 -2.42
C VAL A 20 2.85 -6.13 -1.78
N SER A 21 1.83 -5.28 -1.90
CA SER A 21 0.50 -5.51 -1.32
C SER A 21 -0.09 -6.83 -1.80
N THR A 22 -0.05 -7.11 -3.11
CA THR A 22 -0.56 -8.37 -3.66
C THR A 22 0.29 -9.57 -3.25
N GLY A 23 1.61 -9.43 -3.16
CA GLY A 23 2.49 -10.46 -2.60
C GLY A 23 2.21 -10.77 -1.14
N ILE A 24 1.88 -9.76 -0.32
CA ILE A 24 1.48 -9.95 1.08
C ILE A 24 0.13 -10.67 1.18
N LEU A 25 -0.84 -10.30 0.35
CA LEU A 25 -2.14 -10.98 0.30
C LEU A 25 -1.97 -12.45 -0.11
N GLU A 26 -1.17 -12.72 -1.14
CA GLU A 26 -0.86 -14.07 -1.61
C GLU A 26 -0.09 -14.88 -0.56
N TRP A 27 0.91 -14.29 0.11
CA TRP A 27 1.59 -14.92 1.24
C TRP A 27 0.60 -15.33 2.33
N GLY A 28 -0.34 -14.44 2.70
CA GLY A 28 -1.36 -14.73 3.70
C GLY A 28 -2.33 -15.82 3.25
N ASN A 29 -2.73 -15.83 1.98
CA ASN A 29 -3.57 -16.89 1.43
C ASN A 29 -2.87 -18.25 1.47
N ARG A 30 -1.56 -18.31 1.22
CA ARG A 30 -0.75 -19.54 1.34
C ARG A 30 -0.64 -20.05 2.77
N GLN A 31 -0.78 -19.17 3.76
CA GLN A 31 -0.93 -19.56 5.17
C GLN A 31 -2.38 -19.93 5.54
N GLY A 32 -3.34 -19.91 4.61
CA GLY A 32 -4.75 -20.20 4.89
C GLY A 32 -5.51 -19.03 5.52
N LEU A 33 -4.95 -17.82 5.52
CA LEU A 33 -5.61 -16.63 6.04
C LEU A 33 -6.67 -16.10 5.08
N ARG A 34 -7.74 -15.53 5.65
CA ARG A 34 -8.70 -14.73 4.87
C ARG A 34 -8.17 -13.32 4.73
N THR A 35 -7.95 -12.89 3.50
CA THR A 35 -7.26 -11.64 3.19
C THR A 35 -8.19 -10.66 2.47
N ILE A 36 -8.04 -9.38 2.78
CA ILE A 36 -8.74 -8.26 2.12
C ILE A 36 -7.71 -7.24 1.65
N GLY A 37 -7.80 -6.83 0.39
CA GLY A 37 -7.05 -5.70 -0.17
C GLY A 37 -7.98 -4.54 -0.54
N LEU A 38 -7.71 -3.35 -0.03
CA LEU A 38 -8.44 -2.12 -0.35
C LEU A 38 -7.50 -1.10 -1.00
N LYS A 39 -8.01 -0.34 -1.98
CA LYS A 39 -7.36 0.84 -2.55
C LYS A 39 -8.36 1.99 -2.56
N PRO A 40 -8.57 2.68 -1.42
CA PRO A 40 -9.74 3.54 -1.21
C PRO A 40 -9.87 4.69 -2.20
N VAL A 41 -8.74 5.13 -2.75
CA VAL A 41 -8.67 6.15 -3.80
C VAL A 41 -7.65 5.74 -4.85
N ALA A 42 -8.01 5.90 -6.11
CA ALA A 42 -7.12 5.66 -7.24
C ALA A 42 -7.36 6.71 -8.34
N ALA A 43 -6.30 7.08 -9.03
CA ALA A 43 -6.31 7.95 -10.20
C ALA A 43 -5.64 7.21 -11.36
N GLY A 44 -5.94 7.58 -12.61
CA GLY A 44 -5.52 6.81 -13.78
C GLY A 44 -6.33 5.53 -13.93
N CYS A 45 -7.66 5.67 -13.93
CA CYS A 45 -8.58 4.55 -14.19
C CYS A 45 -8.91 4.50 -15.68
N ASP A 46 -9.13 3.31 -16.21
CA ASP A 46 -9.68 3.11 -17.55
C ASP A 46 -11.21 3.08 -17.51
N GLU A 47 -11.85 3.55 -18.58
CA GLU A 47 -13.29 3.38 -18.78
C GLU A 47 -13.59 1.96 -19.29
N THR A 48 -14.41 1.21 -18.55
CA THR A 48 -14.90 -0.11 -18.96
C THR A 48 -16.43 -0.11 -18.99
N PRO A 49 -17.08 -1.13 -19.61
CA PRO A 49 -18.54 -1.26 -19.59
C PRO A 49 -19.14 -1.29 -18.18
N GLU A 50 -18.36 -1.70 -17.17
CA GLU A 50 -18.76 -1.78 -15.77
C GLU A 50 -18.39 -0.52 -14.96
N GLY A 51 -17.90 0.53 -15.63
CA GLY A 51 -17.47 1.80 -15.03
C GLY A 51 -15.95 1.96 -14.98
N LEU A 52 -15.48 2.93 -14.19
CA LEU A 52 -14.04 3.19 -14.07
C LEU A 52 -13.33 2.03 -13.36
N ARG A 53 -12.18 1.60 -13.89
CA ARG A 53 -11.35 0.54 -13.32
C ARG A 53 -9.88 0.94 -13.23
N ASN A 54 -9.29 0.79 -12.05
CA ASN A 54 -7.87 0.97 -11.81
C ASN A 54 -7.19 -0.39 -11.78
N SER A 55 -6.08 -0.51 -12.51
CA SER A 55 -5.31 -1.76 -12.61
C SER A 55 -4.79 -2.23 -11.25
N ASP A 56 -4.27 -1.35 -10.39
CA ASP A 56 -3.81 -1.73 -9.06
C ASP A 56 -4.95 -2.27 -8.19
N ALA A 57 -6.11 -1.58 -8.21
CA ALA A 57 -7.29 -2.03 -7.48
C ALA A 57 -7.77 -3.41 -7.93
N LEU A 58 -7.75 -3.67 -9.25
CA LEU A 58 -8.08 -4.98 -9.81
C LEU A 58 -7.09 -6.07 -9.37
N LEU A 59 -5.79 -5.74 -9.32
CA LEU A 59 -4.76 -6.69 -8.85
C LEU A 59 -4.96 -7.03 -7.36
N LEU A 60 -5.25 -6.03 -6.53
CA LEU A 60 -5.59 -6.24 -5.11
C LEU A 60 -6.85 -7.09 -4.94
N GLN A 61 -7.89 -6.80 -5.72
CA GLN A 61 -9.15 -7.54 -5.71
C GLN A 61 -8.94 -9.02 -6.06
N ARG A 62 -8.11 -9.31 -7.07
CA ARG A 62 -7.81 -10.68 -7.50
C ARG A 62 -6.92 -11.44 -6.52
N ALA A 63 -6.00 -10.75 -5.85
CA ALA A 63 -5.08 -11.37 -4.90
C ALA A 63 -5.71 -11.63 -3.52
N ALA A 64 -6.76 -10.90 -3.16
CA ALA A 64 -7.48 -11.11 -1.90
C ALA A 64 -8.33 -12.40 -1.94
N SER A 65 -8.41 -13.13 -0.83
CA SER A 65 -9.25 -14.33 -0.74
C SER A 65 -10.69 -14.05 -0.33
N VAL A 66 -10.98 -12.90 0.28
CA VAL A 66 -12.35 -12.46 0.56
C VAL A 66 -12.87 -11.66 -0.63
N GLU A 67 -13.92 -12.18 -1.27
CA GLU A 67 -14.56 -11.52 -2.39
C GLU A 67 -15.26 -10.22 -1.97
N LEU A 68 -14.82 -9.11 -2.58
CA LEU A 68 -15.43 -7.81 -2.48
C LEU A 68 -15.78 -7.31 -3.88
N SER A 69 -16.87 -6.56 -4.00
CA SER A 69 -17.17 -5.83 -5.24
C SER A 69 -16.07 -4.79 -5.53
N TYR A 70 -15.94 -4.38 -6.79
CA TYR A 70 -14.95 -3.36 -7.18
C TYR A 70 -15.12 -2.08 -6.36
N ASP A 71 -16.36 -1.62 -6.16
CA ASP A 71 -16.67 -0.40 -5.40
C ASP A 71 -16.33 -0.52 -3.91
N GLN A 72 -16.25 -1.74 -3.37
CA GLN A 72 -15.76 -1.95 -2.00
C GLN A 72 -14.24 -1.92 -1.91
N VAL A 73 -13.54 -2.34 -2.97
CA VAL A 73 -12.07 -2.29 -3.06
C VAL A 73 -11.59 -0.88 -3.37
N ASN A 74 -12.15 -0.25 -4.40
CA ASN A 74 -11.83 1.10 -4.87
C ASN A 74 -13.10 1.97 -5.03
N PRO A 75 -13.66 2.49 -3.93
CA PRO A 75 -14.86 3.33 -3.94
C PRO A 75 -14.64 4.71 -4.58
N VAL A 76 -13.38 5.16 -4.71
CA VAL A 76 -13.04 6.42 -5.36
C VAL A 76 -12.08 6.15 -6.52
N ALA A 77 -12.67 5.83 -7.67
CA ALA A 77 -12.00 5.78 -8.96
C ALA A 77 -12.02 7.17 -9.63
N LEU A 78 -10.88 7.62 -10.16
CA LEU A 78 -10.69 8.89 -10.85
C LEU A 78 -9.99 8.64 -12.19
N LEU A 79 -10.51 9.22 -13.27
CA LEU A 79 -10.04 8.97 -14.64
C LEU A 79 -8.59 9.44 -14.88
N PRO A 80 -8.21 10.72 -14.71
CA PRO A 80 -6.90 11.18 -15.15
C PRO A 80 -5.76 10.65 -14.25
N PRO A 81 -4.60 10.24 -14.80
CA PRO A 81 -3.45 9.73 -14.06
C PRO A 81 -2.62 10.87 -13.44
N ILE A 82 -3.26 11.64 -12.56
CA ILE A 82 -2.67 12.80 -11.89
C ILE A 82 -2.95 12.72 -10.38
N ALA A 83 -2.41 13.67 -9.61
CA ALA A 83 -2.62 13.71 -8.17
C ALA A 83 -4.13 13.66 -7.82
N PRO A 84 -4.56 12.80 -6.86
CA PRO A 84 -5.98 12.53 -6.61
C PRO A 84 -6.84 13.78 -6.35
N HIS A 85 -6.33 14.76 -5.61
CA HIS A 85 -7.06 16.01 -5.35
C HIS A 85 -7.36 16.81 -6.63
N ILE A 86 -6.44 16.82 -7.60
CA ILE A 86 -6.61 17.50 -8.88
C ILE A 86 -7.61 16.73 -9.75
N ALA A 87 -7.45 15.41 -9.83
CA ALA A 87 -8.35 14.53 -10.58
C ALA A 87 -9.80 14.62 -10.06
N ALA A 88 -9.98 14.65 -8.74
CA ALA A 88 -11.28 14.82 -8.12
C ALA A 88 -11.87 16.21 -8.41
N ALA A 89 -11.08 17.27 -8.30
CA ALA A 89 -11.54 18.63 -8.61
C ALA A 89 -11.99 18.78 -10.07
N GLN A 90 -11.26 18.20 -11.03
CA GLN A 90 -11.64 18.18 -12.45
C GLN A 90 -12.96 17.42 -12.68
N ALA A 91 -13.23 16.38 -11.88
CA ALA A 91 -14.49 15.64 -11.90
C ALA A 91 -15.62 16.30 -11.08
N GLY A 92 -15.42 17.51 -10.54
CA GLY A 92 -16.39 18.17 -9.67
C GLY A 92 -16.62 17.45 -8.33
N ARG A 93 -15.67 16.64 -7.87
CA ARG A 93 -15.74 15.83 -6.64
C ARG A 93 -14.79 16.39 -5.58
N SER A 94 -15.20 16.30 -4.32
CA SER A 94 -14.35 16.55 -3.17
C SER A 94 -13.91 15.23 -2.51
N LEU A 95 -12.62 15.14 -2.15
CA LEU A 95 -12.10 14.05 -1.33
C LEU A 95 -11.97 14.51 0.13
N SER A 96 -12.24 13.60 1.07
CA SER A 96 -11.91 13.79 2.48
C SER A 96 -11.44 12.49 3.09
N ALA A 97 -10.51 12.59 4.05
CA ALA A 97 -10.00 11.43 4.77
C ALA A 97 -11.10 10.71 5.57
N ASP A 98 -12.03 11.47 6.18
CA ASP A 98 -13.17 10.90 6.92
C ASP A 98 -14.08 10.04 6.04
N ARG A 99 -14.37 10.49 4.80
CA ARG A 99 -15.20 9.72 3.87
C ARG A 99 -14.49 8.42 3.47
N LEU A 100 -13.20 8.49 3.14
CA LEU A 100 -12.42 7.29 2.83
C LEU A 100 -12.37 6.34 4.03
N ALA A 101 -12.16 6.85 5.24
CA ALA A 101 -12.15 6.04 6.46
C ALA A 101 -13.50 5.34 6.71
N ALA A 102 -14.62 6.05 6.53
CA ALA A 102 -15.96 5.46 6.67
C ALA A 102 -16.19 4.31 5.67
N LEU A 103 -15.75 4.49 4.41
CA LEU A 103 -15.84 3.46 3.38
C LEU A 103 -14.97 2.24 3.72
N CYS A 104 -13.72 2.46 4.16
CA CYS A 104 -12.83 1.38 4.61
C CYS A 104 -13.43 0.59 5.78
N ARG A 105 -14.00 1.27 6.79
CA ARG A 105 -14.60 0.62 7.96
C ARG A 105 -15.70 -0.35 7.56
N GLY A 106 -16.51 -0.04 6.55
CA GLY A 106 -17.53 -0.95 6.02
C GLY A 106 -16.93 -2.28 5.55
N SER A 107 -15.82 -2.24 4.81
CA SER A 107 -15.10 -3.45 4.37
C SER A 107 -14.35 -4.13 5.52
N MET A 108 -13.79 -3.37 6.47
CA MET A 108 -13.09 -3.92 7.65
C MET A 108 -14.00 -4.72 8.59
N MET A 109 -15.32 -4.52 8.54
CA MET A 109 -16.27 -5.31 9.33
C MET A 109 -16.44 -6.75 8.82
N LYS A 110 -16.01 -7.05 7.59
CA LYS A 110 -16.06 -8.41 7.04
C LYS A 110 -15.16 -9.36 7.83
N PRO A 111 -15.53 -10.65 7.96
CA PRO A 111 -14.66 -11.64 8.57
C PRO A 111 -13.40 -11.85 7.71
N ALA A 112 -12.25 -11.44 8.26
CA ALA A 112 -10.94 -11.64 7.66
C ALA A 112 -9.89 -11.81 8.76
N ASP A 113 -8.68 -12.19 8.40
CA ASP A 113 -7.55 -12.36 9.32
C ASP A 113 -6.48 -11.29 9.05
N LEU A 114 -6.29 -10.93 7.77
CA LEU A 114 -5.37 -9.89 7.32
C LEU A 114 -6.07 -8.91 6.37
N LEU A 115 -5.94 -7.60 6.62
CA LEU A 115 -6.47 -6.56 5.74
C LEU A 115 -5.40 -5.52 5.44
N LEU A 116 -5.27 -5.18 4.15
CA LEU A 116 -4.38 -4.13 3.68
C LEU A 116 -5.19 -2.97 3.11
N VAL A 117 -4.83 -1.75 3.51
CA VAL A 117 -5.29 -0.52 2.90
C VAL A 117 -4.13 0.11 2.15
N GLU A 118 -4.15 0.04 0.83
CA GLU A 118 -3.12 0.63 -0.01
C GLU A 118 -3.39 2.11 -0.28
N GLY A 119 -2.39 2.95 -0.05
CA GLY A 119 -2.41 4.36 -0.44
C GLY A 119 -2.24 4.60 -1.94
N ALA A 120 -2.33 5.87 -2.35
CA ALA A 120 -2.04 6.32 -3.70
C ALA A 120 -0.83 7.27 -3.66
N GLY A 121 0.18 7.00 -4.49
CA GLY A 121 1.44 7.78 -4.50
C GLY A 121 2.30 7.56 -3.26
N GLY A 122 2.92 8.63 -2.75
CA GLY A 122 3.72 8.65 -1.52
C GLY A 122 2.92 9.04 -0.26
N TRP A 123 3.60 9.17 0.88
CA TRP A 123 2.95 9.44 2.18
C TRP A 123 2.23 10.80 2.26
N ARG A 124 2.81 11.85 1.66
CA ARG A 124 2.31 13.23 1.70
C ARG A 124 1.51 13.63 0.45
N VAL A 125 0.72 12.71 -0.09
CA VAL A 125 -0.16 13.02 -1.24
C VAL A 125 -1.38 13.82 -0.78
N PRO A 126 -1.69 14.98 -1.37
CA PRO A 126 -2.88 15.75 -1.00
C PRO A 126 -4.16 15.06 -1.44
N LEU A 127 -5.14 15.00 -0.52
CA LEU A 127 -6.54 14.70 -0.82
C LEU A 127 -7.32 15.99 -1.11
N SER A 128 -6.94 17.08 -0.47
CA SER A 128 -7.49 18.42 -0.67
C SER A 128 -6.43 19.47 -0.34
N ASN A 129 -6.80 20.76 -0.39
CA ASN A 129 -5.94 21.86 0.04
C ASN A 129 -5.67 21.87 1.57
N ARG A 130 -6.31 20.98 2.34
CA ARG A 130 -6.25 20.94 3.81
C ARG A 130 -5.82 19.60 4.36
N GLU A 131 -5.95 18.52 3.59
CA GLU A 131 -5.74 17.16 4.08
C GLU A 131 -4.77 16.40 3.19
N MET A 132 -3.91 15.63 3.84
CA MET A 132 -3.06 14.63 3.21
C MET A 132 -3.70 13.26 3.31
N LEU A 133 -3.37 12.36 2.38
CA LEU A 133 -3.80 10.97 2.41
C LEU A 133 -3.35 10.26 3.69
N SER A 134 -2.23 10.68 4.31
CA SER A 134 -1.77 10.14 5.59
C SER A 134 -2.76 10.35 6.75
N ARG A 135 -3.78 11.21 6.60
CA ARG A 135 -4.87 11.32 7.57
C ARG A 135 -5.75 10.07 7.62
N LEU A 136 -5.85 9.32 6.51
CA LEU A 136 -6.63 8.09 6.43
C LEU A 136 -6.14 7.01 7.43
N PRO A 137 -4.86 6.57 7.42
CA PRO A 137 -4.39 5.61 8.40
C PRO A 137 -4.41 6.14 9.83
N GLN A 138 -4.33 7.46 10.06
CA GLN A 138 -4.54 8.04 11.41
C GLN A 138 -5.97 7.83 11.91
N LEU A 139 -6.98 8.08 11.06
CA LEU A 139 -8.39 7.89 11.42
C LEU A 139 -8.77 6.42 11.60
N LEU A 140 -8.07 5.53 10.90
CA LEU A 140 -8.27 4.08 10.99
C LEU A 140 -7.35 3.41 12.03
N GLU A 141 -6.47 4.18 12.67
CA GLU A 141 -5.46 3.70 13.63
C GLU A 141 -4.59 2.55 13.08
N LEU A 142 -4.26 2.62 11.78
CA LEU A 142 -3.55 1.55 11.09
C LEU A 142 -2.03 1.72 11.23
N PRO A 143 -1.33 0.70 11.76
CA PRO A 143 0.12 0.66 11.61
C PRO A 143 0.52 0.57 10.12
N VAL A 144 1.69 1.11 9.80
CA VAL A 144 2.14 1.27 8.41
C VAL A 144 3.17 0.21 8.04
N ILE A 145 3.02 -0.40 6.87
CA ILE A 145 4.09 -1.13 6.18
C ILE A 145 4.63 -0.21 5.08
N LEU A 146 5.93 0.08 5.11
CA LEU A 146 6.57 0.96 4.13
C LEU A 146 7.24 0.14 3.01
N VAL A 147 6.86 0.40 1.77
CA VAL A 147 7.51 -0.13 0.58
C VAL A 147 8.60 0.85 0.15
N VAL A 148 9.85 0.40 0.22
CA VAL A 148 11.03 1.15 -0.21
C VAL A 148 11.42 0.67 -1.60
N GLY A 149 11.22 1.53 -2.60
CA GLY A 149 11.76 1.30 -3.94
C GLY A 149 13.28 1.49 -3.93
N MET A 150 14.04 0.40 -4.05
CA MET A 150 15.50 0.42 -4.04
C MET A 150 16.02 0.92 -5.39
N LYS A 151 16.38 2.20 -5.39
CA LYS A 151 17.01 2.98 -6.47
C LYS A 151 17.88 4.08 -5.85
N LEU A 152 18.68 4.79 -6.66
CA LEU A 152 19.43 5.95 -6.16
C LEU A 152 18.49 6.97 -5.48
N GLY A 153 18.88 7.42 -4.27
CA GLY A 153 18.08 8.32 -3.44
C GLY A 153 17.11 7.61 -2.48
N CYS A 154 17.00 6.28 -2.50
CA CYS A 154 16.08 5.54 -1.63
C CYS A 154 16.30 5.80 -0.13
N LEU A 155 17.55 5.99 0.32
CA LEU A 155 17.86 6.28 1.72
C LEU A 155 17.13 7.54 2.20
N ASN A 156 17.23 8.63 1.43
CA ASN A 156 16.56 9.89 1.77
C ASN A 156 15.04 9.71 1.81
N HIS A 157 14.44 9.12 0.77
CA HIS A 157 12.99 8.94 0.73
C HIS A 157 12.48 8.02 1.83
N ALA A 158 13.20 6.94 2.13
CA ALA A 158 12.86 6.00 3.18
C ALA A 158 12.88 6.65 4.57
N LEU A 159 13.95 7.39 4.88
CA LEU A 159 14.10 8.08 6.18
C LEU A 159 13.07 9.20 6.35
N LEU A 160 12.93 10.09 5.35
CA LEU A 160 11.92 11.16 5.40
C LEU A 160 10.49 10.61 5.53
N THR A 161 10.19 9.50 4.86
CA THR A 161 8.87 8.86 4.96
C THR A 161 8.67 8.24 6.33
N ALA A 162 9.65 7.53 6.87
CA ALA A 162 9.58 6.95 8.21
C ALA A 162 9.43 8.01 9.31
N GLU A 163 10.19 9.11 9.22
CA GLU A 163 10.05 10.27 10.13
C GLU A 163 8.66 10.91 10.02
N ALA A 164 8.14 11.05 8.81
CA ALA A 164 6.80 11.60 8.58
C ALA A 164 5.67 10.70 9.11
N ILE A 165 5.83 9.37 9.02
CA ILE A 165 4.90 8.39 9.63
C ILE A 165 4.94 8.54 11.16
N ALA A 166 6.13 8.58 11.76
CA ALA A 166 6.28 8.72 13.20
C ALA A 166 5.73 10.07 13.71
N ARG A 167 5.97 11.16 12.97
CA ARG A 167 5.45 12.50 13.29
C ARG A 167 3.92 12.56 13.22
N ASP A 168 3.31 11.76 12.37
CA ASP A 168 1.85 11.61 12.28
C ASP A 168 1.26 10.75 13.42
N GLY A 169 2.10 10.29 14.36
CA GLY A 169 1.68 9.47 15.50
C GLY A 169 1.44 8.00 15.16
N LEU A 170 1.86 7.54 13.99
CA LEU A 170 1.65 6.17 13.53
C LEU A 170 2.90 5.32 13.72
N ARG A 171 2.66 4.03 13.99
CA ARG A 171 3.72 3.02 14.10
C ARG A 171 4.11 2.52 12.71
N LEU A 172 5.40 2.60 12.39
CA LEU A 172 5.98 1.82 11.29
C LEU A 172 6.08 0.36 11.76
N ALA A 173 5.16 -0.49 11.32
CA ALA A 173 5.10 -1.90 11.73
C ALA A 173 6.21 -2.74 11.10
N GLY A 174 6.57 -2.43 9.85
CA GLY A 174 7.59 -3.13 9.09
C GLY A 174 7.83 -2.44 7.76
N TRP A 175 8.76 -2.96 6.98
CA TRP A 175 9.08 -2.43 5.66
C TRP A 175 9.51 -3.53 4.70
N VAL A 176 9.40 -3.25 3.41
CA VAL A 176 9.82 -4.14 2.34
C VAL A 176 10.80 -3.40 1.44
N ALA A 177 11.95 -4.02 1.17
CA ALA A 177 12.86 -3.56 0.14
C ALA A 177 12.42 -4.16 -1.19
N ASN A 178 12.08 -3.30 -2.15
CA ASN A 178 11.67 -3.74 -3.49
C ASN A 178 12.69 -3.23 -4.52
N ARG A 179 13.44 -4.15 -5.15
CA ARG A 179 14.47 -3.81 -6.14
C ARG A 179 13.85 -3.47 -7.49
N ILE A 180 13.43 -2.21 -7.61
CA ILE A 180 12.84 -1.64 -8.83
C ILE A 180 13.90 -1.26 -9.87
N ASP A 181 15.14 -0.99 -9.45
CA ASP A 181 16.25 -0.71 -10.35
C ASP A 181 17.26 -1.88 -10.31
N PRO A 182 17.32 -2.73 -11.35
CA PRO A 182 18.29 -3.82 -11.39
C PRO A 182 19.73 -3.31 -11.47
N GLY A 183 19.95 -2.09 -11.98
CA GLY A 183 21.25 -1.45 -12.13
C GLY A 183 21.72 -0.64 -10.92
N MET A 184 20.98 -0.64 -9.81
CA MET A 184 21.36 0.11 -8.61
C MET A 184 22.75 -0.30 -8.11
N SER A 185 23.68 0.67 -8.07
CA SER A 185 25.01 0.48 -7.49
C SER A 185 24.95 0.40 -5.97
N CYS A 186 25.83 -0.41 -5.36
CA CYS A 186 25.94 -0.59 -3.92
C CYS A 186 24.61 -0.95 -3.24
N TYR A 187 23.81 -1.81 -3.89
CA TYR A 187 22.50 -2.19 -3.38
C TYR A 187 22.58 -2.79 -1.96
N ASP A 188 23.52 -3.71 -1.73
CA ASP A 188 23.67 -4.39 -0.45
C ASP A 188 24.06 -3.43 0.68
N GLU A 189 24.93 -2.46 0.40
CA GLU A 189 25.34 -1.43 1.36
C GLU A 189 24.21 -0.46 1.68
N ASN A 190 23.40 -0.09 0.68
CA ASN A 190 22.20 0.73 0.90
C ASN A 190 21.16 -0.04 1.74
N LEU A 191 20.94 -1.31 1.44
CA LEU A 191 20.04 -2.17 2.20
C LEU A 191 20.52 -2.33 3.65
N ALA A 192 21.81 -2.58 3.86
CA ALA A 192 22.41 -2.66 5.19
C ALA A 192 22.25 -1.35 5.98
N THR A 193 22.39 -0.21 5.30
CA THR A 193 22.16 1.11 5.90
C THR A 193 20.71 1.26 6.38
N LEU A 194 19.73 0.90 5.56
CA LEU A 194 18.31 0.94 5.96
C LEU A 194 18.02 -0.01 7.13
N LYS A 195 18.56 -1.24 7.10
CA LYS A 195 18.44 -2.20 8.22
C LYS A 195 19.00 -1.64 9.54
N GLY A 196 20.08 -0.86 9.50
CA GLY A 196 20.68 -0.23 10.68
C GLY A 196 19.91 1.00 11.19
N LEU A 197 19.23 1.73 10.31
CA LEU A 197 18.52 2.96 10.67
C LEU A 197 17.06 2.73 11.06
N PHE A 198 16.37 1.76 10.45
CA PHE A 198 14.97 1.49 10.72
C PHE A 198 14.76 0.71 12.01
N ARG A 199 13.85 1.22 12.84
CA ARG A 199 13.36 0.56 14.07
C ARG A 199 12.12 -0.29 13.79
N ALA A 200 12.11 -1.00 12.67
CA ALA A 200 11.02 -1.86 12.23
C ALA A 200 11.59 -3.06 11.45
N PRO A 201 10.98 -4.25 11.56
CA PRO A 201 11.45 -5.45 10.86
C PRO A 201 11.39 -5.28 9.35
N LEU A 202 12.42 -5.78 8.67
CA LEU A 202 12.36 -6.05 7.22
C LEU A 202 11.47 -7.28 7.02
N LEU A 203 10.35 -7.09 6.34
CA LEU A 203 9.37 -8.13 6.05
C LEU A 203 9.69 -8.89 4.77
N GLY A 204 10.58 -8.35 3.94
CA GLY A 204 10.99 -9.01 2.71
C GLY A 204 11.89 -8.16 1.86
N GLU A 205 12.66 -8.85 1.04
CA GLU A 205 13.57 -8.29 0.07
C GLU A 205 13.24 -8.87 -1.30
N ILE A 206 12.46 -8.13 -2.07
CA ILE A 206 12.00 -8.58 -3.40
C ILE A 206 13.08 -8.19 -4.42
N PRO A 207 13.70 -9.17 -5.12
CA PRO A 207 14.66 -8.88 -6.18
C PRO A 207 13.95 -8.26 -7.38
N HIS A 208 14.72 -7.79 -8.37
CA HIS A 208 14.11 -7.36 -9.62
C HIS A 208 13.50 -8.58 -10.35
N LEU A 209 12.17 -8.63 -10.41
CA LEU A 209 11.43 -9.70 -11.08
C LEU A 209 11.27 -9.37 -12.56
N ALA A 210 11.72 -10.27 -13.43
CA ALA A 210 11.50 -10.13 -14.88
C ALA A 210 10.02 -10.23 -15.25
N ASP A 211 9.27 -11.07 -14.52
CA ASP A 211 7.81 -11.22 -14.65
C ASP A 211 7.17 -11.02 -13.26
N PRO A 212 6.84 -9.78 -12.88
CA PRO A 212 6.33 -9.46 -11.56
C PRO A 212 4.90 -9.99 -11.38
N SER A 213 4.69 -10.83 -10.37
CA SER A 213 3.38 -11.34 -9.97
C SER A 213 3.24 -11.40 -8.46
N ALA A 214 2.00 -11.47 -7.96
CA ALA A 214 1.72 -11.68 -6.55
C ALA A 214 2.42 -12.94 -6.01
N ALA A 215 2.37 -14.03 -6.79
CA ALA A 215 3.00 -15.29 -6.45
C ALA A 215 4.52 -15.18 -6.35
N ALA A 216 5.17 -14.51 -7.30
CA ALA A 216 6.62 -14.33 -7.30
C ALA A 216 7.08 -13.38 -6.18
N ALA A 217 6.31 -12.35 -5.85
CA ALA A 217 6.60 -11.46 -4.73
C ALA A 217 6.44 -12.15 -3.37
N ALA A 218 5.40 -13.00 -3.23
CA ALA A 218 5.11 -13.73 -1.99
C ALA A 218 6.26 -14.64 -1.53
N ASP A 219 7.09 -15.15 -2.46
CA ASP A 219 8.24 -16.00 -2.15
C ASP A 219 9.33 -15.29 -1.33
N TYR A 220 9.32 -13.95 -1.31
CA TYR A 220 10.31 -13.11 -0.63
C TYR A 220 9.75 -12.37 0.58
N LEU A 221 8.50 -12.65 0.98
CA LEU A 221 7.78 -11.95 2.04
C LEU A 221 7.53 -12.85 3.24
N ASP A 222 7.63 -12.27 4.44
CA ASP A 222 7.33 -12.91 5.71
C ASP A 222 6.74 -11.89 6.70
N LEU A 223 5.47 -12.07 7.05
CA LEU A 223 4.76 -11.19 7.98
C LEU A 223 4.70 -11.72 9.41
N ARG A 224 5.31 -12.88 9.71
CA ARG A 224 5.37 -13.41 11.08
C ARG A 224 5.98 -12.44 12.10
N PRO A 225 6.98 -11.59 11.76
CA PRO A 225 7.47 -10.54 12.68
C PRO A 225 6.39 -9.55 13.14
N LEU A 226 5.25 -9.47 12.46
CA LEU A 226 4.12 -8.63 12.82
C LEU A 226 3.08 -9.33 13.69
N HIS A 227 3.32 -10.59 14.08
CA HIS A 227 2.37 -11.46 14.80
C HIS A 227 1.07 -11.69 14.01
N VAL A 228 1.16 -11.81 12.69
CA VAL A 228 0.04 -12.31 11.89
C VAL A 228 -0.16 -13.80 12.23
N PRO A 229 -1.41 -14.27 12.50
CA PRO A 229 -1.67 -15.66 12.85
C PRO A 229 -1.20 -16.63 11.77
N ASP A 230 -0.87 -17.86 12.19
CA ASP A 230 -0.77 -19.02 11.31
C ASP A 230 -2.17 -19.50 10.87
#